data_AF-A0AAD7XM31-F1
#
_entry.id   AF-A0AAD7XM31-F1
#
_cell.length_a   1.000
_cell.length_b   1.000
_cell.length_c   1.000
_cell.angle_alpha   90.00
_cell.angle_beta   90.00
_cell.angle_gamma   90.00
#
_symmetry.space_group_name_H-M   'P 1'
#
loop_
_entity.id
_entity.type
_entity.pdbx_description
1 polymer ?
#
loop_
_entity_poly.entity_id
_entity_poly.type
_entity_poly.pdbx_seq_one_letter_code
_entity_poly.pdbx_strand_id
1 'polypeptide(L)'
;MIDGDGVARIVCAAAPADEAWTVVAGFVDDNNRSVVSVATGCKWSAGDGLRDTHAEVLARRGVVAAMWSEEEEVGSALHFYTSWPPCGDLTLPAFTGAKLFDWRREGEQDSGVPRLKAGRSDLPLHKRATSLSCSDKLVRWCVAGVEGALLSYVRGTVRIASITVGGGDVDADRFRARVAATAAMVGVPCELPVVRTTRVVPNFRTLGKSNVATVWWRGCGETEILVEGRLRGSTRKKPRYSRLATHRLFEDWFCPRFPGVASSSSVEDAKQKAPRTVSRKVAVLLRAQGRAYCGITS
;
A
#
# COMPACT_ATOMS: atom_id res chain seq x y z
N MET A 1 4.16 -16.18 12.84
CA MET A 1 5.30 -17.10 13.04
C MET A 1 5.41 -17.94 11.77
N ILE A 2 6.62 -18.16 11.28
CA ILE A 2 6.88 -19.17 10.25
C ILE A 2 6.97 -20.49 11.02
N ASP A 3 6.09 -21.44 10.72
CA ASP A 3 6.14 -22.77 11.34
C ASP A 3 7.22 -23.66 10.70
N GLY A 4 7.44 -24.83 11.30
CA GLY A 4 8.40 -25.82 10.83
C GLY A 4 8.11 -26.39 9.44
N ASP A 5 6.93 -26.10 8.86
CA ASP A 5 6.57 -26.50 7.49
C ASP A 5 6.90 -25.41 6.45
N GLY A 6 7.53 -24.31 6.87
CA GLY A 6 7.86 -23.18 6.01
C GLY A 6 6.66 -22.29 5.67
N VAL A 7 5.53 -22.44 6.37
CA VAL A 7 4.34 -21.62 6.17
C VAL A 7 4.36 -20.43 7.11
N ALA A 8 4.33 -19.22 6.57
CA ALA A 8 4.13 -18.01 7.36
C ALA A 8 2.67 -17.91 7.79
N ARG A 9 2.36 -18.36 9.00
CA ARG A 9 1.03 -18.17 9.60
C ARG A 9 1.00 -16.82 10.33
N ILE A 10 0.17 -15.89 9.84
CA ILE A 10 -0.28 -14.78 10.69
C ILE A 10 -1.35 -15.36 11.60
N VAL A 11 -0.96 -15.70 12.83
CA VAL A 11 -1.95 -15.89 13.89
C VAL A 11 -2.40 -14.50 14.30
N CYS A 12 -3.57 -14.08 13.84
CA CYS A 12 -4.21 -12.89 14.37
C CYS A 12 -4.61 -13.23 15.81
N ALA A 13 -3.74 -12.94 16.80
CA ALA A 13 -4.04 -13.16 18.22
C ALA A 13 -5.28 -12.38 18.72
N ALA A 14 -5.83 -11.54 17.86
CA ALA A 14 -7.16 -10.99 17.96
C ALA A 14 -7.86 -11.18 16.59
N ALA A 15 -8.28 -12.39 16.26
CA ALA A 15 -9.54 -12.49 15.54
C ALA A 15 -10.55 -11.75 16.42
N PRO A 16 -11.19 -10.66 15.95
CA PRO A 16 -12.26 -10.06 16.73
C PRO A 16 -13.24 -11.17 17.10
N ALA A 17 -13.74 -11.17 18.33
CA ALA A 17 -14.90 -11.99 18.68
C ALA A 17 -16.12 -11.64 17.79
N ASP A 18 -16.01 -10.55 17.03
CA ASP A 18 -16.98 -10.04 16.09
C ASP A 18 -16.78 -10.68 14.70
N GLU A 19 -17.85 -11.22 14.13
CA GLU A 19 -17.95 -11.76 12.77
C GLU A 19 -17.65 -10.70 11.69
N ALA A 20 -16.39 -10.31 11.54
CA ALA A 20 -15.95 -9.26 10.63
C ALA A 20 -14.90 -9.78 9.64
N TRP A 21 -15.01 -9.38 8.38
CA TRP A 21 -14.02 -9.72 7.36
C TRP A 21 -12.90 -8.68 7.27
N THR A 22 -11.75 -9.13 6.78
CA THR A 22 -10.60 -8.29 6.46
C THR A 22 -9.91 -8.80 5.18
N VAL A 23 -9.03 -7.98 4.61
CA VAL A 23 -8.08 -8.40 3.55
C VAL A 23 -6.77 -8.77 4.23
N VAL A 24 -6.09 -9.78 3.69
CA VAL A 24 -4.71 -10.12 4.01
C VAL A 24 -3.86 -9.78 2.79
N ALA A 25 -2.72 -9.12 2.96
CA ALA A 25 -1.78 -8.89 1.87
C ALA A 25 -0.35 -9.04 2.38
N GLY A 26 0.58 -9.39 1.49
CA GLY A 26 1.96 -9.61 1.86
C GLY A 26 2.93 -9.58 0.68
N PHE A 27 4.20 -9.54 1.02
CA PHE A 27 5.32 -9.59 0.09
C PHE A 27 6.26 -10.72 0.47
N VAL A 28 6.67 -11.49 -0.53
CA VAL A 28 7.65 -12.57 -0.45
C VAL A 28 8.86 -12.18 -1.28
N ASP A 29 10.06 -12.44 -0.77
CA ASP A 29 11.31 -12.23 -1.50
C ASP A 29 11.48 -13.27 -2.61
N ASP A 30 11.86 -12.86 -3.81
CA ASP A 30 12.09 -13.74 -4.97
C ASP A 30 13.28 -14.68 -4.72
N ASN A 31 14.34 -14.19 -4.08
CA ASN A 31 15.60 -14.94 -3.91
C ASN A 31 15.43 -16.14 -2.97
N ASN A 32 14.90 -15.88 -1.78
CA ASN A 32 14.85 -16.86 -0.68
C ASN A 32 13.44 -17.41 -0.43
N ARG A 33 12.44 -16.97 -1.23
CA ARG A 33 11.01 -17.30 -1.08
C ARG A 33 10.48 -17.08 0.35
N SER A 34 11.14 -16.21 1.10
CA SER A 34 10.83 -15.93 2.49
C SER A 34 9.93 -14.70 2.58
N VAL A 35 9.05 -14.69 3.57
CA VAL A 35 8.12 -13.58 3.77
C VAL A 35 8.87 -12.36 4.28
N VAL A 36 8.62 -11.20 3.65
CA VAL A 36 9.21 -9.91 4.03
C VAL A 36 8.25 -9.11 4.89
N SER A 37 6.96 -9.09 4.52
CA SER A 37 5.93 -8.43 5.31
C SER A 37 4.56 -9.01 5.01
N VAL A 38 3.70 -9.02 6.03
CA VAL A 38 2.29 -9.38 5.88
C VAL A 38 1.44 -8.46 6.74
N ALA A 39 0.27 -8.09 6.24
CA ALA A 39 -0.65 -7.21 6.93
C ALA A 39 -2.10 -7.61 6.70
N THR A 40 -2.97 -7.12 7.57
CA THR A 40 -4.42 -7.15 7.40
C THR A 40 -5.01 -5.75 7.50
N GLY A 41 -6.17 -5.54 6.88
CA GLY A 41 -6.95 -4.30 7.05
C GLY A 41 -7.67 -3.82 5.80
N CYS A 42 -8.72 -3.02 6.00
CA CYS A 42 -9.64 -2.58 4.94
C CYS A 42 -10.05 -1.11 5.03
N LYS A 43 -9.40 -0.31 5.89
CA LYS A 43 -9.88 1.03 6.26
C LYS A 43 -8.93 2.14 5.83
N TRP A 44 -9.55 3.30 5.65
CA TRP A 44 -8.87 4.58 5.53
C TRP A 44 -9.48 5.52 6.58
N SER A 45 -8.65 6.30 7.27
CA SER A 45 -9.06 7.27 8.28
C SER A 45 -8.45 8.64 7.99
N ALA A 46 -9.18 9.70 8.36
CA ALA A 46 -8.70 11.08 8.28
C ALA A 46 -7.90 11.52 9.53
N GLY A 47 -7.58 10.59 10.43
CA GLY A 47 -6.88 10.88 11.69
C GLY A 47 -5.40 11.20 11.51
N ASP A 48 -4.75 11.57 12.62
CA ASP A 48 -3.30 11.87 12.71
C ASP A 48 -2.40 10.62 12.59
N GLY A 49 -2.97 9.42 12.68
CA GLY A 49 -2.26 8.16 12.55
C GLY A 49 -1.97 7.77 11.10
N LEU A 50 -1.72 6.48 10.88
CA LEU A 50 -1.68 5.92 9.54
C LEU A 50 -3.04 6.03 8.88
N ARG A 51 -3.17 7.04 8.01
CA ARG A 51 -4.43 7.31 7.28
C ARG A 51 -4.91 6.15 6.42
N ASP A 52 -4.00 5.33 5.88
CA ASP A 52 -4.37 4.23 5.00
C ASP A 52 -3.87 2.89 5.57
N THR A 53 -4.79 2.15 6.18
CA THR A 53 -4.56 0.86 6.83
C THR A 53 -5.12 -0.31 6.01
N HIS A 54 -5.27 -0.13 4.71
CA HIS A 54 -5.53 -1.27 3.82
C HIS A 54 -4.32 -2.21 3.85
N ALA A 55 -4.59 -3.51 3.85
CA ALA A 55 -3.58 -4.56 3.97
C ALA A 55 -2.43 -4.38 2.97
N GLU A 56 -2.73 -4.07 1.71
CA GLU A 56 -1.75 -3.91 0.63
C GLU A 56 -0.80 -2.74 0.93
N VAL A 57 -1.33 -1.67 1.49
CA VAL A 57 -0.56 -0.46 1.84
C VAL A 57 0.30 -0.69 3.08
N LEU A 58 -0.24 -1.37 4.08
CA LEU A 58 0.51 -1.73 5.29
C LEU A 58 1.62 -2.73 4.99
N ALA A 59 1.34 -3.77 4.18
CA ALA A 59 2.34 -4.74 3.75
C ALA A 59 3.51 -4.05 3.02
N ARG A 60 3.23 -3.11 2.11
CA ARG A 60 4.29 -2.34 1.46
C ARG A 60 5.08 -1.47 2.44
N ARG A 61 4.41 -0.88 3.44
CA ARG A 61 5.11 -0.13 4.51
C ARG A 61 6.00 -1.04 5.35
N GLY A 62 5.55 -2.26 5.64
CA GLY A 62 6.36 -3.26 6.33
C GLY A 62 7.58 -3.70 5.51
N VAL A 63 7.46 -3.85 4.19
CA VAL A 63 8.63 -4.06 3.30
C VAL A 63 9.64 -2.92 3.40
N VAL A 64 9.17 -1.66 3.40
CA VAL A 64 10.05 -0.49 3.60
C VAL A 64 10.72 -0.53 4.98
N ALA A 65 10.01 -0.93 6.02
CA ALA A 65 10.57 -1.06 7.35
C ALA A 65 11.63 -2.17 7.45
N ALA A 66 11.36 -3.35 6.86
CA ALA A 66 12.35 -4.43 6.77
C ALA A 66 13.62 -3.99 6.03
N MET A 67 13.46 -3.20 4.96
CA MET A 67 14.60 -2.64 4.22
C MET A 67 15.40 -1.61 5.01
N TRP A 68 14.80 -0.91 5.97
CA TRP A 68 15.47 0.06 6.85
C TRP A 68 16.11 -0.58 8.08
N SER A 69 15.52 -1.66 8.62
CA SER A 69 16.09 -2.37 9.76
C SER A 69 17.38 -3.10 9.39
N GLU A 70 17.51 -3.54 8.13
CA GLU A 70 18.70 -4.23 7.60
C GLU A 70 19.08 -5.50 8.38
N GLU A 71 18.16 -6.02 9.21
CA GLU A 71 18.37 -7.25 9.99
C GLU A 71 18.50 -8.48 9.11
N GLU A 72 17.75 -8.53 8.00
CA GLU A 72 17.99 -9.50 6.93
C GLU A 72 17.72 -8.86 5.57
N GLU A 73 18.47 -9.30 4.57
CA GLU A 73 18.46 -8.70 3.23
C GLU A 73 17.11 -8.91 2.53
N VAL A 74 16.64 -7.86 1.85
CA VAL A 74 15.49 -7.90 0.95
C VAL A 74 16.00 -7.77 -0.48
N GLY A 75 15.72 -8.78 -1.30
CA GLY A 75 16.13 -8.83 -2.70
C GLY A 75 15.56 -7.70 -3.56
N SER A 76 16.04 -7.61 -4.80
CA SER A 76 15.63 -6.61 -5.78
C SER A 76 14.25 -6.89 -6.41
N ALA A 77 13.67 -8.06 -6.16
CA ALA A 77 12.39 -8.49 -6.72
C ALA A 77 11.52 -9.16 -5.65
N LEU A 78 10.22 -8.85 -5.66
CA LEU A 78 9.25 -9.37 -4.70
C LEU A 78 8.01 -9.95 -5.39
N HIS A 79 7.40 -10.95 -4.76
CA HIS A 79 6.07 -11.42 -5.09
C HIS A 79 5.04 -10.83 -4.14
N PHE A 80 4.06 -10.12 -4.69
CA PHE A 80 2.95 -9.56 -3.94
C PHE A 80 1.78 -10.54 -3.90
N TYR A 81 1.15 -10.68 -2.73
CA TYR A 81 -0.09 -11.43 -2.52
C TYR A 81 -1.15 -10.54 -1.88
N THR A 82 -2.41 -10.71 -2.29
CA THR A 82 -3.57 -10.18 -1.57
C THR A 82 -4.73 -11.17 -1.60
N SER A 83 -5.40 -11.39 -0.48
CA SER A 83 -6.48 -12.38 -0.35
C SER A 83 -7.73 -12.00 -1.14
N TRP A 84 -7.99 -10.70 -1.27
CA TRP A 84 -9.03 -10.16 -2.12
C TRP A 84 -8.46 -9.09 -3.04
N PRO A 85 -9.01 -8.95 -4.25
CA PRO A 85 -8.55 -7.98 -5.20
C PRO A 85 -8.53 -6.53 -4.64
N PRO A 86 -7.47 -5.77 -4.92
CA PRO A 86 -7.26 -4.43 -4.40
C PRO A 86 -8.29 -3.46 -4.96
N CYS A 87 -8.73 -2.50 -4.15
CA CYS A 87 -9.72 -1.54 -4.61
C CYS A 87 -9.22 -0.74 -5.83
N GLY A 88 -10.10 -0.52 -6.81
CA GLY A 88 -9.81 0.20 -8.05
C GLY A 88 -9.74 -0.67 -9.30
N ASP A 89 -8.84 -0.30 -10.21
CA ASP A 89 -8.84 -0.71 -11.61
C ASP A 89 -8.50 -2.19 -11.88
N LEU A 90 -7.78 -2.87 -10.97
CA LEU A 90 -7.47 -4.32 -11.12
C LEU A 90 -8.74 -5.20 -11.07
N THR A 91 -9.87 -4.62 -10.64
CA THR A 91 -11.11 -5.34 -10.33
C THR A 91 -12.29 -4.91 -11.16
N LEU A 92 -12.12 -3.93 -12.05
CA LEU A 92 -13.23 -3.45 -12.85
C LEU A 92 -13.73 -4.54 -13.80
N PRO A 93 -15.06 -4.64 -14.01
CA PRO A 93 -16.10 -3.67 -13.61
C PRO A 93 -16.65 -3.83 -12.18
N ALA A 94 -16.11 -4.73 -11.34
CA ALA A 94 -16.66 -4.98 -10.02
C ALA A 94 -16.49 -3.77 -9.07
N PHE A 95 -17.56 -3.43 -8.35
CA PHE A 95 -17.57 -2.31 -7.41
C PHE A 95 -16.71 -2.62 -6.18
N THR A 96 -15.59 -1.92 -6.01
CA THR A 96 -14.67 -2.11 -4.87
C THR A 96 -14.70 -0.99 -3.84
N GLY A 97 -15.60 -0.03 -4.01
CA GLY A 97 -15.72 1.15 -3.17
C GLY A 97 -14.72 2.26 -3.49
N ALA A 98 -13.69 2.02 -4.31
CA ALA A 98 -12.85 3.10 -4.83
C ALA A 98 -13.64 3.98 -5.81
N LYS A 99 -13.57 5.30 -5.63
CA LYS A 99 -14.36 6.30 -6.35
C LYS A 99 -13.48 7.10 -7.31
N LEU A 100 -14.08 7.64 -8.37
CA LEU A 100 -13.42 8.64 -9.21
C LEU A 100 -13.04 9.88 -8.39
N PHE A 101 -12.16 10.72 -8.94
CA PHE A 101 -11.80 11.99 -8.30
C PHE A 101 -13.00 12.95 -8.23
N ASP A 102 -13.91 12.87 -9.20
CA ASP A 102 -15.20 13.56 -9.14
C ASP A 102 -16.17 12.78 -8.24
N TRP A 103 -16.43 13.35 -7.08
CA TRP A 103 -17.40 12.83 -6.15
C TRP A 103 -18.85 13.00 -6.63
N ARG A 104 -19.12 13.76 -7.68
CA ARG A 104 -20.46 13.83 -8.28
C ARG A 104 -20.76 12.56 -9.08
N ARG A 105 -19.73 11.79 -9.42
CA ARG A 105 -19.78 10.58 -10.28
C ARG A 105 -19.54 9.29 -9.46
N GLU A 106 -20.08 9.21 -8.24
CA GLU A 106 -19.73 8.12 -7.31
C GLU A 106 -20.17 6.71 -7.74
N GLY A 107 -21.15 6.61 -8.62
CA GLY A 107 -21.67 5.34 -9.16
C GLY A 107 -20.87 4.80 -10.34
N GLU A 108 -20.03 5.63 -10.95
CA GLU A 108 -19.41 5.32 -12.22
C GLU A 108 -18.17 4.43 -12.06
N GLN A 109 -18.00 3.50 -13.00
CA GLN A 109 -16.97 2.46 -12.98
C GLN A 109 -16.05 2.54 -14.20
N ASP A 110 -15.57 3.73 -14.50
CA ASP A 110 -14.71 3.97 -15.66
C ASP A 110 -13.33 3.32 -15.50
N SER A 111 -12.91 2.63 -16.55
CA SER A 111 -11.66 1.88 -16.60
C SER A 111 -10.46 2.75 -16.98
N GLY A 112 -9.29 2.40 -16.47
CA GLY A 112 -8.04 3.12 -16.75
C GLY A 112 -7.93 4.48 -16.06
N VAL A 113 -8.93 4.87 -15.27
CA VAL A 113 -8.98 6.15 -14.58
C VAL A 113 -8.48 6.00 -13.14
N PRO A 114 -7.52 6.84 -12.69
CA PRO A 114 -7.09 6.87 -11.29
C PRO A 114 -8.24 7.18 -10.33
N ARG A 115 -8.24 6.50 -9.18
CA ARG A 115 -9.32 6.54 -8.19
C ARG A 115 -8.79 6.91 -6.82
N LEU A 116 -9.68 7.44 -6.00
CA LEU A 116 -9.45 7.66 -4.59
C LEU A 116 -10.15 6.57 -3.78
N LYS A 117 -9.61 6.28 -2.60
CA LYS A 117 -10.31 5.42 -1.65
C LYS A 117 -11.67 6.03 -1.30
N ALA A 118 -12.64 5.17 -0.98
CA ALA A 118 -13.90 5.66 -0.46
C ALA A 118 -13.62 6.39 0.86
N GLY A 119 -13.76 7.72 0.86
CA GLY A 119 -14.29 8.39 2.03
C GLY A 119 -15.76 8.03 2.13
N ARG A 120 -16.30 7.96 3.35
CA ARG A 120 -17.75 8.00 3.56
C ARG A 120 -18.33 9.17 2.75
N SER A 121 -19.28 8.92 1.84
CA SER A 121 -19.79 9.92 0.89
C SER A 121 -20.53 11.05 1.61
N ASP A 122 -21.06 10.76 2.81
CA ASP A 122 -21.61 11.71 3.77
C ASP A 122 -20.57 12.65 4.40
N LEU A 123 -19.26 12.40 4.23
CA LEU A 123 -18.25 13.30 4.77
C LEU A 123 -18.10 14.56 3.90
N PRO A 124 -17.92 15.73 4.54
CA PRO A 124 -17.50 16.95 3.86
C PRO A 124 -16.28 16.73 2.98
N LEU A 125 -16.15 17.46 1.87
CA LEU A 125 -15.08 17.28 0.87
C LEU A 125 -13.67 17.22 1.49
N HIS A 126 -13.37 18.09 2.47
CA HIS A 126 -12.08 18.15 3.15
C HIS A 126 -11.79 16.93 4.07
N LYS A 127 -12.79 16.12 4.39
CA LYS A 127 -12.68 14.88 5.20
C LYS A 127 -12.71 13.61 4.34
N ARG A 128 -12.89 13.74 3.01
CA ARG A 128 -12.87 12.60 2.09
C ARG A 128 -11.45 12.10 1.84
N ALA A 129 -11.34 10.86 1.39
CA ALA A 129 -10.03 10.26 1.18
C ALA A 129 -9.29 10.91 0.02
N THR A 130 -8.09 11.40 0.28
CA THR A 130 -7.16 11.89 -0.74
C THR A 130 -6.13 10.83 -1.14
N SER A 131 -6.26 9.62 -0.59
CA SER A 131 -5.41 8.47 -0.88
C SER A 131 -5.85 7.80 -2.16
N LEU A 132 -4.93 7.55 -3.08
CA LEU A 132 -5.16 6.74 -4.27
C LEU A 132 -5.65 5.34 -3.90
N SER A 133 -6.39 4.69 -4.81
CA SER A 133 -6.84 3.31 -4.64
C SER A 133 -5.65 2.33 -4.52
N CYS A 134 -5.87 1.14 -3.97
CA CYS A 134 -4.81 0.13 -3.87
C CYS A 134 -4.30 -0.30 -5.25
N SER A 135 -5.18 -0.38 -6.25
CA SER A 135 -4.80 -0.67 -7.64
C SER A 135 -3.88 0.40 -8.22
N ASP A 136 -4.21 1.69 -8.05
CA ASP A 136 -3.36 2.79 -8.55
C ASP A 136 -2.01 2.83 -7.83
N LYS A 137 -1.98 2.46 -6.55
CA LYS A 137 -0.75 2.33 -5.78
C LYS A 137 0.10 1.17 -6.26
N LEU A 138 -0.51 0.03 -6.59
CA LEU A 138 0.19 -1.10 -7.20
C LEU A 138 0.78 -0.71 -8.55
N VAL A 139 0.05 0.01 -9.41
CA VAL A 139 0.60 0.57 -10.66
C VAL A 139 1.85 1.40 -10.35
N ARG A 140 1.76 2.32 -9.39
CA ARG A 140 2.90 3.13 -8.97
C ARG A 140 4.09 2.27 -8.49
N TRP A 141 3.85 1.22 -7.73
CA TRP A 141 4.92 0.37 -7.19
C TRP A 141 5.54 -0.54 -8.27
N CYS A 142 4.76 -0.97 -9.27
CA CYS A 142 5.30 -1.71 -10.41
C CYS A 142 6.23 -0.84 -11.26
N VAL A 143 5.86 0.43 -11.48
CA VAL A 143 6.64 1.35 -12.32
C VAL A 143 7.85 1.92 -11.58
N ALA A 144 7.69 2.29 -10.31
CA ALA A 144 8.68 3.08 -9.59
C ALA A 144 9.39 2.35 -8.44
N GLY A 145 9.05 1.08 -8.19
CA GLY A 145 9.55 0.32 -7.07
C GLY A 145 8.75 0.46 -5.78
N VAL A 146 8.92 -0.52 -4.89
CA VAL A 146 8.25 -0.56 -3.59
C VAL A 146 9.00 0.22 -2.52
N GLU A 147 10.27 0.57 -2.68
CA GLU A 147 11.11 1.21 -1.66
C GLU A 147 10.70 2.67 -1.38
N GLY A 148 10.36 3.41 -2.46
CA GLY A 148 9.94 4.80 -2.38
C GLY A 148 11.08 5.75 -2.05
N ALA A 149 10.72 7.04 -1.98
CA ALA A 149 11.68 8.13 -2.10
C ALA A 149 12.84 8.13 -1.09
N LEU A 150 12.59 7.84 0.20
CA LEU A 150 13.63 7.96 1.21
C LEU A 150 14.66 6.81 1.14
N LEU A 151 14.23 5.60 0.74
CA LEU A 151 15.15 4.47 0.59
C LEU A 151 15.97 4.53 -0.69
N SER A 152 15.56 5.34 -1.69
CA SER A 152 16.31 5.46 -2.94
C SER A 152 17.69 6.13 -2.77
N TYR A 153 17.97 6.70 -1.59
CA TYR A 153 19.30 7.20 -1.22
C TYR A 153 20.32 6.07 -1.02
N VAL A 154 19.87 4.88 -0.63
CA VAL A 154 20.76 3.75 -0.27
C VAL A 154 20.57 2.51 -1.14
N ARG A 155 19.42 2.40 -1.82
CA ARG A 155 19.07 1.19 -2.56
C ARG A 155 18.49 1.52 -3.92
N GLY A 156 18.73 0.61 -4.87
CA GLY A 156 18.07 0.61 -6.17
C GLY A 156 16.58 0.27 -6.08
N THR A 157 15.92 0.25 -7.24
CA THR A 157 14.50 -0.08 -7.36
C THR A 157 14.24 -1.53 -6.96
N VAL A 158 13.26 -1.74 -6.08
CA VAL A 158 12.77 -3.08 -5.73
C VAL A 158 11.46 -3.33 -6.47
N ARG A 159 11.48 -4.24 -7.46
CA ARG A 159 10.36 -4.50 -8.37
C ARG A 159 9.37 -5.50 -7.80
N ILE A 160 8.13 -5.45 -8.30
CA ILE A 160 7.13 -6.51 -8.08
C ILE A 160 7.19 -7.46 -9.27
N ALA A 161 7.71 -8.68 -9.06
CA ALA A 161 7.82 -9.71 -10.08
C ALA A 161 6.48 -10.35 -10.42
N SER A 162 5.64 -10.57 -9.41
CA SER A 162 4.30 -11.10 -9.61
C SER A 162 3.29 -10.57 -8.61
N ILE A 163 2.03 -10.56 -9.01
CA ILE A 163 0.87 -10.24 -8.20
C ILE A 163 -0.04 -11.47 -8.20
N THR A 164 -0.24 -12.06 -7.02
CA THR A 164 -1.16 -13.18 -6.82
C THR A 164 -2.36 -12.71 -6.01
N VAL A 165 -3.55 -13.01 -6.52
CA VAL A 165 -4.81 -12.64 -5.87
C VAL A 165 -5.53 -13.90 -5.40
N GLY A 166 -5.96 -13.91 -4.14
CA GLY A 166 -6.52 -15.07 -3.43
C GLY A 166 -7.90 -15.50 -3.94
N GLY A 167 -8.78 -14.52 -4.18
CA GLY A 167 -10.16 -14.72 -4.63
C GLY A 167 -10.62 -13.63 -5.58
N GLY A 168 -11.89 -13.66 -5.98
CA GLY A 168 -12.49 -12.65 -6.86
C GLY A 168 -11.94 -12.62 -8.30
N ASP A 169 -12.57 -11.79 -9.12
CA ASP A 169 -12.17 -11.59 -10.51
C ASP A 169 -11.16 -10.46 -10.64
N VAL A 170 -10.22 -10.65 -11.57
CA VAL A 170 -9.15 -9.70 -11.87
C VAL A 170 -9.03 -9.52 -13.38
N ASP A 171 -8.83 -8.30 -13.83
CA ASP A 171 -8.47 -8.00 -15.22
C ASP A 171 -6.95 -7.79 -15.31
N ALA A 172 -6.23 -8.92 -15.42
CA ALA A 172 -4.78 -8.96 -15.42
C ALA A 172 -4.17 -8.19 -16.59
N ASP A 173 -4.73 -8.34 -17.80
CA ASP A 173 -4.19 -7.72 -19.00
C ASP A 173 -4.41 -6.22 -19.00
N ARG A 174 -5.59 -5.74 -18.58
CA ARG A 174 -5.84 -4.30 -18.40
C ARG A 174 -4.89 -3.69 -17.40
N PHE A 175 -4.70 -4.34 -16.25
CA PHE A 175 -3.78 -3.85 -15.23
C PHE A 175 -2.34 -3.75 -15.78
N ARG A 176 -1.86 -4.80 -16.47
CA ARG A 176 -0.52 -4.81 -17.09
C ARG A 176 -0.38 -3.74 -18.16
N ALA A 177 -1.38 -3.56 -19.02
CA ALA A 177 -1.40 -2.49 -20.01
C ALA A 177 -1.31 -1.09 -19.35
N ARG A 178 -1.98 -0.89 -18.21
CA ARG A 178 -1.92 0.36 -17.46
C ARG A 178 -0.55 0.60 -16.81
N VAL A 179 0.09 -0.45 -16.29
CA VAL A 179 1.48 -0.37 -15.80
C VAL A 179 2.41 0.05 -16.94
N ALA A 180 2.31 -0.61 -18.10
CA ALA A 180 3.12 -0.31 -19.29
C ALA A 180 2.94 1.14 -19.76
N ALA A 181 1.69 1.59 -19.91
CA ALA A 181 1.38 2.96 -20.33
C ALA A 181 1.92 3.99 -19.34
N THR A 182 1.78 3.73 -18.03
CA THR A 182 2.30 4.62 -16.99
C THR A 182 3.83 4.71 -17.04
N ALA A 183 4.52 3.57 -17.22
CA ALA A 183 5.97 3.51 -17.36
C ALA A 183 6.47 4.29 -18.59
N ALA A 184 5.80 4.13 -19.73
CA ALA A 184 6.11 4.87 -20.96
C ALA A 184 5.98 6.38 -20.76
N MET A 185 4.90 6.85 -20.10
CA MET A 185 4.67 8.27 -19.83
C MET A 185 5.73 8.91 -18.93
N VAL A 186 6.35 8.15 -18.03
CA VAL A 186 7.44 8.66 -17.17
C VAL A 186 8.83 8.30 -17.68
N GLY A 187 8.95 7.66 -18.85
CA GLY A 187 10.20 7.35 -19.51
C GLY A 187 11.08 6.35 -18.75
N VAL A 188 10.48 5.36 -18.09
CA VAL A 188 11.21 4.29 -17.39
C VAL A 188 10.99 2.93 -18.02
N PRO A 189 12.05 2.12 -18.20
CA PRO A 189 11.91 0.69 -18.44
C PRO A 189 11.15 0.06 -17.28
N CYS A 190 10.17 -0.80 -17.58
CA CYS A 190 9.37 -1.49 -16.58
C CYS A 190 9.11 -2.92 -17.03
N GLU A 191 9.62 -3.89 -16.27
CA GLU A 191 9.23 -5.28 -16.39
C GLU A 191 7.82 -5.44 -15.84
N LEU A 192 6.91 -5.95 -16.68
CA LEU A 192 5.52 -6.12 -16.28
C LEU A 192 5.37 -7.31 -15.33
N PRO A 193 4.65 -7.16 -14.20
CA PRO A 193 4.44 -8.26 -13.28
C PRO A 193 3.60 -9.36 -13.92
N VAL A 194 3.87 -10.61 -13.55
CA VAL A 194 2.93 -11.72 -13.78
C VAL A 194 1.75 -11.55 -12.84
N VAL A 195 0.54 -11.39 -13.36
CA VAL A 195 -0.68 -11.25 -12.55
C VAL A 195 -1.50 -12.54 -12.65
N ARG A 196 -1.86 -13.12 -11.50
CA ARG A 196 -2.61 -14.39 -11.44
C ARG A 196 -3.63 -14.39 -10.31
N THR A 197 -4.65 -15.23 -10.43
CA THR A 197 -5.62 -15.53 -9.38
C THR A 197 -5.52 -17.00 -8.98
N THR A 198 -5.68 -17.28 -7.68
CA THR A 198 -5.70 -18.65 -7.14
C THR A 198 -7.13 -19.16 -6.93
N ARG A 199 -8.11 -18.26 -6.76
CA ARG A 199 -9.53 -18.56 -6.50
C ARG A 199 -9.79 -19.49 -5.31
N VAL A 200 -8.84 -19.58 -4.36
CA VAL A 200 -8.96 -20.43 -3.16
C VAL A 200 -9.59 -19.69 -1.97
N VAL A 201 -9.67 -18.36 -2.00
CA VAL A 201 -10.25 -17.55 -0.93
C VAL A 201 -11.72 -17.26 -1.24
N PRO A 202 -12.69 -17.72 -0.42
CA PRO A 202 -14.09 -17.46 -0.67
C PRO A 202 -14.48 -16.00 -0.35
N ASN A 203 -15.66 -15.60 -0.80
CA ASN A 203 -16.14 -14.24 -0.62
C ASN A 203 -16.79 -14.05 0.76
N PHE A 204 -16.09 -13.37 1.67
CA PHE A 204 -16.58 -13.04 3.02
C PHE A 204 -17.19 -11.64 3.15
N ARG A 205 -17.45 -10.93 2.03
CA ARG A 205 -17.91 -9.53 2.05
C ARG A 205 -19.35 -9.34 2.53
N THR A 206 -20.05 -10.42 2.88
CA THR A 206 -21.36 -10.40 3.55
C THR A 206 -21.26 -9.94 5.01
N LEU A 207 -20.07 -10.02 5.61
CA LEU A 207 -19.81 -9.57 6.98
C LEU A 207 -19.47 -8.06 7.05
N GLY A 208 -19.43 -7.50 8.25
CA GLY A 208 -18.90 -6.15 8.49
C GLY A 208 -17.39 -6.07 8.26
N LYS A 209 -16.87 -4.90 7.85
CA LYS A 209 -15.41 -4.68 7.73
C LYS A 209 -14.76 -4.51 9.10
N SER A 210 -13.71 -5.28 9.39
CA SER A 210 -12.92 -5.13 10.61
C SER A 210 -12.36 -3.71 10.79
N ASN A 211 -12.46 -3.19 12.01
CA ASN A 211 -11.83 -1.93 12.46
C ASN A 211 -10.35 -2.08 12.79
N VAL A 212 -9.88 -3.33 12.93
CA VAL A 212 -8.53 -3.67 13.31
C VAL A 212 -7.71 -3.97 12.06
N ALA A 213 -6.51 -3.42 12.01
CA ALA A 213 -5.48 -3.78 11.05
C ALA A 213 -4.29 -4.35 11.80
N THR A 214 -3.57 -5.30 11.21
CA THR A 214 -2.35 -5.85 11.78
C THR A 214 -1.24 -5.77 10.76
N VAL A 215 0.01 -5.67 11.21
CA VAL A 215 1.16 -5.67 10.31
C VAL A 215 2.38 -6.26 10.99
N TRP A 216 2.98 -7.22 10.30
CA TRP A 216 4.25 -7.84 10.63
C TRP A 216 5.23 -7.60 9.48
N TRP A 217 6.49 -7.43 9.81
CA TRP A 217 7.58 -7.41 8.84
C TRP A 217 8.81 -8.09 9.44
N ARG A 218 9.72 -8.49 8.58
CA ARG A 218 11.02 -9.03 8.96
C ARG A 218 11.78 -8.03 9.83
N GLY A 219 12.28 -8.49 10.99
CA GLY A 219 12.91 -7.62 11.98
C GLY A 219 11.93 -6.69 12.74
N CYS A 220 10.61 -6.94 12.71
CA CYS A 220 9.69 -6.13 13.50
C CYS A 220 9.70 -6.47 15.00
N GLY A 221 10.25 -7.63 15.38
CA GLY A 221 10.07 -8.22 16.70
C GLY A 221 8.62 -8.66 16.91
N GLU A 222 7.75 -7.73 17.31
CA GLU A 222 6.33 -7.97 17.53
C GLU A 222 5.44 -7.39 16.43
N THR A 223 4.31 -8.06 16.17
CA THR A 223 3.29 -7.61 15.22
C THR A 223 2.59 -6.36 15.76
N GLU A 224 2.51 -5.30 14.96
CA GLU A 224 1.75 -4.11 15.35
C GLU A 224 0.26 -4.31 15.08
N ILE A 225 -0.57 -4.02 16.08
CA ILE A 225 -2.03 -4.01 15.98
C ILE A 225 -2.51 -2.56 15.95
N LEU A 226 -3.25 -2.20 14.90
CA LEU A 226 -3.70 -0.85 14.63
C LEU A 226 -5.22 -0.73 14.74
N VAL A 227 -5.67 0.32 15.40
CA VAL A 227 -7.08 0.74 15.47
C VAL A 227 -7.16 2.20 15.03
N GLU A 228 -7.94 2.48 13.98
CA GLU A 228 -8.02 3.78 13.32
C GLU A 228 -6.67 4.38 12.86
N GLY A 229 -5.65 3.53 12.64
CA GLY A 229 -4.32 3.96 12.22
C GLY A 229 -3.34 4.28 13.35
N ARG A 230 -3.72 4.07 14.62
CA ARG A 230 -2.82 4.17 15.79
C ARG A 230 -2.62 2.79 16.43
N LEU A 231 -1.56 2.63 17.23
CA LEU A 231 -1.32 1.38 17.96
C LEU A 231 -2.49 1.08 18.92
N ARG A 232 -2.86 -0.19 19.07
CA ARG A 232 -3.91 -0.62 20.01
C ARG A 232 -3.61 -0.11 21.42
N GLY A 233 -4.64 0.37 22.11
CA GLY A 233 -4.50 1.03 23.41
C GLY A 233 -3.97 2.47 23.35
N SER A 234 -3.72 3.03 22.16
CA SER A 234 -3.48 4.47 22.00
C SER A 234 -4.75 5.25 22.31
N THR A 235 -4.61 6.39 22.99
CA THR A 235 -5.72 7.34 23.23
C THR A 235 -5.47 8.64 22.46
N ARG A 236 -6.49 9.49 22.32
CA ARG A 236 -6.30 10.83 21.73
C ARG A 236 -5.38 11.73 22.58
N LYS A 237 -5.40 11.55 23.90
CA LYS A 237 -4.56 12.33 24.84
C LYS A 237 -3.11 11.87 24.86
N LYS A 238 -2.87 10.57 24.65
CA LYS A 238 -1.53 9.96 24.60
C LYS A 238 -1.41 9.12 23.33
N PRO A 239 -1.21 9.76 22.17
CA PRO A 239 -1.13 9.04 20.91
C PRO A 239 0.13 8.19 20.84
N ARG A 240 -0.02 6.91 20.47
CA ARG A 240 1.08 6.00 20.13
C ARG A 240 0.99 5.65 18.65
N TYR A 241 1.98 6.14 17.90
CA TYR A 241 2.07 5.94 16.46
C TYR A 241 2.82 4.64 16.13
N SER A 242 2.38 4.00 15.03
CA SER A 242 3.08 2.88 14.41
C SER A 242 4.49 3.28 13.98
N ARG A 243 5.46 2.36 14.05
CA ARG A 243 6.80 2.55 13.46
C ARG A 243 6.74 2.77 11.95
N LEU A 244 5.66 2.32 11.31
CA LEU A 244 5.43 2.52 9.89
C LEU A 244 4.91 3.92 9.55
N ALA A 245 4.62 4.78 10.53
CA ALA A 245 4.22 6.17 10.30
C ALA A 245 5.33 6.96 9.62
N THR A 246 4.97 7.83 8.68
CA THR A 246 5.96 8.54 7.85
C THR A 246 6.95 9.36 8.66
N HIS A 247 6.51 10.01 9.75
CA HIS A 247 7.39 10.77 10.63
C HIS A 247 8.34 9.84 11.40
N ARG A 248 7.85 8.69 11.90
CA ARG A 248 8.68 7.67 12.55
C ARG A 248 9.75 7.10 11.62
N LEU A 249 9.38 6.70 10.40
CA LEU A 249 10.35 6.26 9.39
C LEU A 249 11.45 7.30 9.15
N PHE A 250 11.09 8.57 9.15
CA PHE A 250 12.03 9.66 8.91
C PHE A 250 12.94 9.89 10.12
N GLU A 251 12.35 10.08 11.30
CA GLU A 251 13.06 10.37 12.55
C GLU A 251 13.93 9.19 13.00
N ASP A 252 13.39 7.97 12.99
CA ASP A 252 14.02 6.80 13.59
C ASP A 252 15.04 6.15 12.65
N TRP A 253 14.84 6.22 11.33
CA TRP A 253 15.70 5.53 10.36
C TRP A 253 16.44 6.43 9.38
N PHE A 254 15.79 7.46 8.83
CA PHE A 254 16.42 8.32 7.82
C PHE A 254 17.38 9.35 8.44
N CYS A 255 16.94 10.11 9.45
CA CYS A 255 17.73 11.18 10.08
C CYS A 255 19.10 10.71 10.60
N PRO A 256 19.21 9.57 11.32
CA PRO A 256 20.50 9.09 11.82
C PRO A 256 21.48 8.70 10.70
N ARG A 257 20.98 8.24 9.55
CA ARG A 257 21.79 7.80 8.40
C ARG A 257 22.16 8.94 7.46
N PHE A 258 21.33 9.99 7.42
CA PHE A 258 21.49 11.14 6.52
C PHE A 258 21.47 12.49 7.27
N PRO A 259 22.34 12.70 8.29
CA PRO A 259 22.29 13.90 9.12
C PRO A 259 22.49 15.19 8.31
N GLY A 260 23.32 15.16 7.26
CA GLY A 260 23.55 16.32 6.37
C GLY A 260 22.32 16.70 5.53
N VAL A 261 21.44 15.74 5.21
CA VAL A 261 20.18 16.01 4.51
C VAL A 261 19.11 16.41 5.52
N ALA A 262 19.02 15.71 6.65
CA ALA A 262 17.96 15.88 7.63
C ALA A 262 18.05 17.20 8.43
N SER A 263 19.26 17.69 8.72
CA SER A 263 19.48 18.89 9.57
C SER A 263 18.85 20.18 9.04
N SER A 264 18.54 20.24 7.75
CA SER A 264 18.03 21.43 7.06
C SER A 264 16.75 21.17 6.26
N SER A 265 16.07 20.04 6.46
CA SER A 265 14.98 19.65 5.56
C SER A 265 13.83 18.92 6.25
N SER A 266 12.60 19.21 5.81
CA SER A 266 11.42 18.43 6.19
C SER A 266 11.42 17.05 5.50
N VAL A 267 10.54 16.14 5.92
CA VAL A 267 10.38 14.85 5.25
C VAL A 267 10.03 15.04 3.77
N GLU A 268 9.20 16.02 3.46
CA GLU A 268 8.79 16.40 2.11
C GLU A 268 9.98 16.89 1.28
N ASP A 269 10.84 17.72 1.85
CA ASP A 269 12.05 18.23 1.22
C ASP A 269 13.06 17.10 0.97
N ALA A 270 13.27 16.22 1.95
CA ALA A 270 14.15 15.05 1.79
C ALA A 270 13.67 14.12 0.66
N LYS A 271 12.34 13.91 0.55
CA LYS A 271 11.75 13.17 -0.57
C LYS A 271 11.87 13.89 -1.90
N GLN A 272 11.93 15.23 -1.91
CA GLN A 272 12.14 16.02 -3.12
C GLN A 272 13.57 15.93 -3.64
N LYS A 273 14.53 15.92 -2.72
CA LYS A 273 15.96 15.79 -3.02
C LYS A 273 16.38 14.34 -3.32
N ALA A 274 15.47 13.37 -3.12
CA ALA A 274 15.76 11.96 -3.27
C ALA A 274 16.29 11.61 -4.68
N PRO A 275 17.47 10.99 -4.77
CA PRO A 275 18.04 10.62 -6.06
C PRO A 275 17.16 9.57 -6.71
N ARG A 276 17.01 9.66 -8.05
CA ARG A 276 16.43 8.60 -8.90
C ARG A 276 14.97 8.22 -8.59
N THR A 277 14.24 9.00 -7.78
CA THR A 277 12.86 8.61 -7.42
C THR A 277 11.86 8.93 -8.52
N VAL A 278 11.54 7.91 -9.32
CA VAL A 278 10.43 7.92 -10.29
C VAL A 278 9.07 7.90 -9.57
N SER A 279 9.05 7.45 -8.32
CA SER A 279 7.84 7.28 -7.51
C SER A 279 7.03 8.58 -7.33
N ARG A 280 7.71 9.74 -7.21
CA ARG A 280 7.02 11.04 -7.13
C ARG A 280 6.43 11.43 -8.49
N LYS A 281 7.18 11.25 -9.59
CA LYS A 281 6.71 11.54 -10.96
C LYS A 281 5.44 10.75 -11.27
N VAL A 282 5.43 9.44 -10.98
CA VAL A 282 4.24 8.59 -11.19
C VAL A 282 3.07 9.01 -10.31
N ALA A 283 3.32 9.37 -9.04
CA ALA A 283 2.26 9.84 -8.15
C ALA A 283 1.60 11.15 -8.62
N VAL A 284 2.41 12.08 -9.13
CA VAL A 284 1.94 13.34 -9.71
C VAL A 284 1.15 13.06 -10.99
N LEU A 285 1.67 12.22 -11.87
CA LEU A 285 1.01 11.81 -13.12
C LEU A 285 -0.38 11.21 -12.85
N LEU A 286 -0.49 10.21 -11.95
CA LEU A 286 -1.77 9.57 -11.63
C LEU A 286 -2.78 10.56 -11.03
N ARG A 287 -2.32 11.52 -10.22
CA ARG A 287 -3.21 12.56 -9.68
C ARG A 287 -3.65 13.55 -10.76
N ALA A 288 -2.75 13.93 -11.67
CA ALA A 288 -3.06 14.82 -12.78
C ALA A 288 -4.08 14.17 -13.73
N GLN A 289 -3.89 12.89 -14.08
CA GLN A 289 -4.83 12.12 -14.89
C GLN A 289 -6.22 12.04 -14.24
N GLY A 290 -6.31 11.74 -12.94
CA GLY A 290 -7.58 11.69 -12.23
C GLY A 290 -8.31 13.04 -12.22
N ARG A 291 -7.58 14.13 -11.98
CA ARG A 291 -8.13 15.51 -12.01
C ARG A 291 -8.60 15.90 -13.42
N ALA A 292 -7.77 15.67 -14.44
CA ALA A 292 -8.06 16.00 -15.83
C ALA A 292 -9.30 15.25 -16.33
N TYR A 293 -9.41 13.95 -16.04
CA TYR A 293 -10.58 13.13 -16.39
C TYR A 293 -11.89 13.68 -15.80
N CYS A 294 -11.80 14.28 -14.62
CA CYS A 294 -12.94 14.79 -13.88
C CYS A 294 -13.24 16.27 -14.15
N GLY A 295 -12.48 16.93 -15.04
CA GLY A 295 -12.59 18.38 -15.25
C GLY A 295 -12.30 19.21 -13.99
N ILE A 296 -11.58 18.65 -13.01
CA ILE A 296 -11.24 19.32 -11.76
C ILE A 296 -9.92 20.06 -11.98
N THR A 297 -9.97 21.38 -12.18
CA THR A 297 -8.77 22.23 -12.25
C THR A 297 -8.12 22.36 -10.87
N SER A 298 -6.80 22.57 -10.86
CA SER A 298 -5.91 22.42 -9.70
C SER A 298 -6.27 23.25 -8.48
#